data_AF-A0A1G5V232-F1
#
_entry.id   AF-A0A1G5V232-F1
#
_cell.length_a   1.000
_cell.length_b   1.000
_cell.length_c   1.000
_cell.angle_alpha   90.00
_cell.angle_beta   90.00
_cell.angle_gamma   90.00
#
_symmetry.space_group_name_H-M   'P 1'
#
loop_
_entity.id
_entity.type
_entity.pdbx_description
1 polymer ?
#
loop_
_entity_poly.entity_id
_entity_poly.type
_entity_poly.pdbx_seq_one_letter_code
_entity_poly.pdbx_strand_id
1 'polypeptide(L)'
;MKRGKISLGSPLVFRISKPTFDVDTAAQADLLIHESIFLSQIIQSGTVANPGGPSYTATIAIDPSLVNPIPIVYPIYGGNVAFPAPMAYLSGIMTTIHTNVFWSVSAGVLSIVFSSITPSASYAIIRQETP
;
A
#
# COMPACT_ATOMS: atom_id res chain seq x y z
N MET A 1 -7.52 -30.74 12.40
CA MET A 1 -6.96 -30.38 11.09
C MET A 1 -7.86 -29.34 10.45
N LYS A 2 -7.37 -28.12 10.25
CA LYS A 2 -8.13 -27.02 9.65
C LYS A 2 -7.97 -27.04 8.13
N ARG A 3 -9.09 -26.91 7.40
CA ARG A 3 -9.08 -26.90 5.92
C ARG A 3 -8.99 -25.51 5.31
N GLY A 4 -9.38 -24.47 6.04
CA GLY A 4 -9.41 -23.11 5.52
C GLY A 4 -9.20 -22.09 6.62
N LYS A 5 -8.67 -20.92 6.22
CA LYS A 5 -8.40 -19.81 7.13
C LYS A 5 -8.63 -18.49 6.40
N ILE A 6 -9.44 -17.64 7.05
CA ILE A 6 -9.61 -16.25 6.67
C ILE A 6 -9.20 -15.40 7.86
N SER A 7 -8.23 -14.52 7.67
CA SER A 7 -7.82 -13.50 8.63
C SER A 7 -7.86 -12.16 7.92
N LEU A 8 -8.67 -11.25 8.43
CA LEU A 8 -8.76 -9.87 7.94
C LEU A 8 -7.80 -8.92 8.70
N GLY A 9 -7.02 -9.46 9.65
CA GLY A 9 -6.00 -8.71 10.41
C GLY A 9 -4.65 -8.69 9.72
N SER A 10 -3.58 -8.39 10.47
CA SER A 10 -2.20 -8.48 9.97
C SER A 10 -1.53 -9.76 10.50
N PRO A 11 -1.05 -10.67 9.63
CA PRO A 11 -1.15 -10.65 8.18
C PRO A 11 -2.56 -10.99 7.68
N LEU A 12 -2.93 -10.44 6.52
CA LEU A 12 -4.15 -10.80 5.80
C LEU A 12 -3.95 -12.19 5.21
N VAL A 13 -4.80 -13.16 5.58
CA VAL A 13 -4.67 -14.56 5.15
C VAL A 13 -5.98 -15.04 4.54
N PHE A 14 -5.90 -15.66 3.37
CA PHE A 14 -6.99 -16.40 2.74
C PHE A 14 -6.44 -17.68 2.14
N ARG A 15 -6.63 -18.80 2.84
CA ARG A 15 -6.05 -20.10 2.48
C ARG A 15 -7.08 -21.22 2.51
N ILE A 16 -6.94 -22.19 1.62
CA ILE A 16 -7.64 -23.46 1.63
C ILE A 16 -6.63 -24.58 1.31
N SER A 17 -6.54 -25.60 2.16
CA SER A 17 -5.66 -26.75 1.96
C SER A 17 -6.33 -27.87 1.15
N LYS A 18 -5.49 -28.69 0.50
CA LYS A 18 -5.88 -30.01 -0.02
C LYS A 18 -6.45 -30.88 1.12
N PRO A 19 -7.27 -31.91 0.82
CA PRO A 19 -7.65 -32.91 1.82
C PRO A 19 -6.40 -33.47 2.52
N THR A 20 -6.53 -33.81 3.81
CA THR A 20 -5.46 -34.35 4.67
C THR A 20 -4.33 -33.39 5.06
N PHE A 21 -4.39 -32.11 4.67
CA PHE A 21 -3.42 -31.09 5.08
C PHE A 21 -4.04 -30.05 6.02
N ASP A 22 -3.28 -29.63 7.04
CA ASP A 22 -3.68 -28.52 7.91
C ASP A 22 -3.24 -27.18 7.31
N VAL A 23 -4.17 -26.24 7.13
CA VAL A 23 -3.93 -24.94 6.49
C VAL A 23 -2.93 -24.05 7.24
N ASP A 24 -2.74 -24.25 8.56
CA ASP A 24 -1.79 -23.47 9.35
C ASP A 24 -0.33 -23.95 9.15
N THR A 25 -0.12 -25.20 8.70
CA THR A 25 1.22 -25.81 8.60
C THR A 25 1.58 -26.39 7.23
N ALA A 26 0.62 -26.49 6.32
CA ALA A 26 0.84 -27.04 4.98
C ALA A 26 1.81 -26.19 4.15
N ALA A 27 2.64 -26.86 3.34
CA ALA A 27 3.43 -26.18 2.32
C ALA A 27 2.52 -25.52 1.28
N GLN A 28 2.97 -24.44 0.65
CA GLN A 28 2.18 -23.70 -0.34
C GLN A 28 1.71 -24.60 -1.51
N ALA A 29 2.50 -25.59 -1.92
CA ALA A 29 2.14 -26.55 -2.97
C ALA A 29 0.93 -27.43 -2.60
N ASP A 30 0.58 -27.51 -1.31
CA ASP A 30 -0.55 -28.27 -0.78
C ASP A 30 -1.76 -27.39 -0.41
N LEU A 31 -1.70 -26.12 -0.81
CA LEU A 31 -2.82 -25.19 -0.74
C LEU A 31 -3.54 -25.14 -2.09
N LEU A 32 -4.84 -25.41 -2.08
CA LEU A 32 -5.73 -25.20 -3.24
C LEU A 32 -5.93 -23.71 -3.50
N ILE A 33 -5.94 -22.92 -2.43
CA ILE A 33 -5.97 -21.46 -2.49
C ILE A 33 -4.95 -20.97 -1.48
N HIS A 34 -4.09 -20.05 -1.92
CA HIS A 34 -3.14 -19.33 -1.08
C HIS A 34 -3.32 -17.84 -1.34
N GLU A 35 -3.18 -17.00 -0.31
CA GLU A 35 -3.44 -15.56 -0.39
C GLU A 35 -2.59 -14.84 -1.45
N SER A 36 -1.50 -15.45 -1.90
CA SER A 36 -0.69 -14.93 -3.00
C SER A 36 -1.43 -14.85 -4.34
N ILE A 37 -2.51 -15.63 -4.55
CA ILE A 37 -3.27 -15.62 -5.81
C ILE A 37 -4.25 -14.44 -5.92
N PHE A 38 -4.60 -13.81 -4.79
CA PHE A 38 -5.43 -12.60 -4.81
C PHE A 38 -4.50 -11.42 -5.05
N LEU A 39 -4.39 -11.05 -6.31
CA LEU A 39 -3.56 -9.96 -6.77
C LEU A 39 -4.26 -8.60 -6.53
N SER A 40 -3.49 -7.52 -6.46
CA SER A 40 -3.96 -6.15 -6.20
C SER A 40 -4.59 -5.91 -4.81
N GLN A 41 -4.03 -6.52 -3.75
CA GLN A 41 -4.44 -6.25 -2.37
C GLN A 41 -3.61 -5.14 -1.72
N ILE A 42 -4.27 -4.29 -0.92
CA ILE A 42 -3.59 -3.41 0.04
C ILE A 42 -3.04 -4.29 1.16
N ILE A 43 -1.74 -4.27 1.32
CA ILE A 43 -0.99 -5.13 2.24
C ILE A 43 -0.44 -4.34 3.43
N GLN A 44 -0.26 -3.03 3.25
CA GLN A 44 0.12 -2.10 4.30
C GLN A 44 -0.43 -0.72 3.94
N SER A 45 -0.97 0.00 4.91
CA SER A 45 -1.44 1.37 4.71
C SER A 45 -1.30 2.16 6.00
N GLY A 46 -1.33 3.48 5.88
CA GLY A 46 -1.29 4.36 7.04
C GLY A 46 -1.28 5.83 6.66
N THR A 47 -1.08 6.67 7.67
CA THR A 47 -0.95 8.11 7.52
C THR A 47 0.34 8.55 8.21
N VAL A 48 1.12 9.38 7.52
CA VAL A 48 2.31 10.04 8.08
C VAL A 48 2.06 11.52 8.19
N ALA A 49 2.42 12.10 9.34
CA ALA A 49 2.32 13.54 9.58
C ALA A 49 3.65 14.23 9.26
N ASN A 50 3.59 15.39 8.62
CA ASN A 50 4.70 16.33 8.58
C ASN A 50 4.69 17.13 9.90
N PRO A 51 5.80 17.18 10.65
CA PRO A 51 5.88 17.92 11.91
C PRO A 51 5.83 19.45 11.77
N GLY A 52 5.51 19.98 10.59
CA GLY A 52 5.44 21.42 10.29
C GLY A 52 6.67 21.96 9.57
N GLY A 53 7.52 21.08 9.02
CA GLY A 53 8.72 21.46 8.28
C GLY A 53 8.41 21.85 6.83
N PRO A 54 9.14 22.82 6.25
CA PRO A 54 9.04 23.15 4.83
C PRO A 54 9.62 22.04 3.92
N SER A 55 10.50 21.21 4.47
CA SER A 55 10.95 19.96 3.88
C SER A 55 11.01 18.90 4.97
N TYR A 56 10.39 17.75 4.74
CA TYR A 56 10.39 16.63 5.67
C TYR A 56 10.33 15.31 4.89
N THR A 57 11.08 14.31 5.33
CA THR A 57 11.04 12.97 4.74
C THR A 57 10.58 11.97 5.79
N ALA A 58 9.46 11.30 5.53
CA ALA A 58 8.99 10.17 6.32
C ALA A 58 9.45 8.87 5.68
N THR A 59 9.91 7.91 6.49
CA THR A 59 10.32 6.58 6.03
C THR A 59 9.42 5.51 6.62
N ILE A 60 8.95 4.61 5.77
CA ILE A 60 8.10 3.48 6.15
C ILE A 60 8.79 2.20 5.69
N ALA A 61 9.07 1.31 6.64
CA ALA A 61 9.53 -0.03 6.31
C ALA A 61 8.40 -0.79 5.62
N ILE A 62 8.71 -1.36 4.45
CA ILE A 62 7.84 -2.25 3.70
C ILE A 62 8.20 -3.68 4.12
N ASP A 63 7.20 -4.54 4.25
CA ASP A 63 7.43 -5.96 4.50
C ASP A 63 8.35 -6.53 3.39
N PRO A 64 9.54 -7.06 3.73
CA PRO A 64 10.51 -7.54 2.75
C PRO A 64 10.05 -8.82 2.03
N SER A 65 9.00 -9.49 2.51
CA SER A 65 8.40 -10.64 1.83
C SER A 65 7.58 -10.24 0.59
N LEU A 66 7.40 -8.94 0.34
CA LEU A 66 6.59 -8.42 -0.74
C LEU A 66 7.39 -8.37 -2.05
N VAL A 67 6.94 -9.16 -3.02
CA VAL A 67 7.42 -9.10 -4.40
C VAL A 67 6.79 -7.90 -5.08
N ASN A 68 7.60 -6.95 -5.56
CA ASN A 68 7.20 -5.76 -6.31
C ASN A 68 6.06 -4.93 -5.64
N PRO A 69 6.31 -4.27 -4.50
CA PRO A 69 5.32 -3.40 -3.88
C PRO A 69 5.06 -2.14 -4.74
N ILE A 70 3.80 -1.85 -5.07
CA ILE A 70 3.38 -0.57 -5.66
C ILE A 70 2.97 0.37 -4.52
N PRO A 71 3.74 1.44 -4.26
CA PRO A 71 3.34 2.49 -3.35
C PRO A 71 2.37 3.46 -4.04
N ILE A 72 1.29 3.80 -3.33
CA ILE A 72 0.40 4.91 -3.66
C ILE A 72 0.42 5.87 -2.49
N VAL A 73 0.66 7.15 -2.75
CA VAL A 73 0.74 8.19 -1.72
C VAL A 73 -0.15 9.36 -2.10
N TYR A 74 -0.97 9.81 -1.15
CA TYR A 74 -1.88 10.94 -1.32
C TYR A 74 -1.67 11.98 -0.22
N PRO A 75 -1.42 13.25 -0.55
CA PRO A 75 -1.36 14.30 0.44
C PRO A 75 -2.73 14.54 1.09
N ILE A 76 -2.72 15.01 2.33
CA ILE A 76 -3.91 15.36 3.10
C ILE A 76 -3.88 16.85 3.42
N TYR A 77 -4.94 17.56 3.06
CA TYR A 77 -5.11 18.99 3.29
C TYR A 77 -6.38 19.24 4.10
N GLY A 78 -6.24 19.79 5.31
CA GLY A 78 -7.39 20.10 6.18
C GLY A 78 -8.27 18.87 6.48
N GLY A 79 -7.67 17.68 6.58
CA GLY A 79 -8.39 16.40 6.78
C GLY A 79 -8.91 15.74 5.51
N ASN A 80 -8.83 16.41 4.35
CA ASN A 80 -9.25 15.83 3.07
C ASN A 80 -8.08 15.16 2.37
N VAL A 81 -8.25 13.89 1.97
CA VAL A 81 -7.30 13.20 1.09
C VAL A 81 -7.41 13.84 -0.29
N ALA A 82 -6.35 14.50 -0.74
CA ALA A 82 -6.25 14.93 -2.12
C ALA A 82 -5.97 13.70 -2.97
N PHE A 83 -7.04 13.10 -3.47
CA PHE A 83 -6.96 12.20 -4.62
C PHE A 83 -6.26 12.97 -5.75
N PRO A 84 -5.49 12.33 -6.64
CA PRO A 84 -5.30 12.89 -7.96
C PRO A 84 -6.72 13.10 -8.47
N ALA A 85 -7.20 14.34 -8.47
CA ALA A 85 -8.46 14.65 -9.11
C ALA A 85 -8.31 14.01 -10.49
N PRO A 86 -9.20 13.07 -10.91
CA PRO A 86 -9.18 12.61 -12.28
C PRO A 86 -9.20 13.89 -13.08
N MET A 87 -8.13 14.16 -13.86
CA MET A 87 -7.87 15.44 -14.53
C MET A 87 -9.18 16.15 -14.68
N ALA A 88 -9.48 17.12 -13.81
CA ALA A 88 -10.77 17.77 -13.90
C ALA A 88 -10.70 18.44 -15.27
N TYR A 89 -11.37 17.86 -16.27
CA TYR A 89 -11.61 18.49 -17.56
C TYR A 89 -12.61 19.61 -17.27
N LEU A 90 -12.19 20.58 -16.46
CA LEU A 90 -12.68 21.93 -16.49
C LEU A 90 -12.22 22.42 -17.86
N SER A 91 -13.13 22.35 -18.83
CA SER A 91 -12.86 22.76 -20.20
C SER A 91 -12.13 24.11 -20.19
N GLY A 92 -10.87 24.13 -20.63
CA GLY A 92 -10.10 25.36 -20.79
C GLY A 92 -9.15 25.74 -19.65
N ILE A 93 -8.97 24.93 -18.60
CA ILE A 93 -7.93 25.19 -17.57
C ILE A 93 -7.05 23.95 -17.39
N MET A 94 -5.81 24.03 -17.88
CA MET A 94 -4.75 23.10 -17.44
C MET A 94 -4.28 23.53 -16.05
N THR A 95 -4.82 22.92 -15.00
CA THR A 95 -4.31 23.11 -13.63
C THR A 95 -3.26 22.05 -13.35
N THR A 96 -2.00 22.45 -13.25
CA THR A 96 -0.93 21.60 -12.70
C THR A 96 -1.14 21.47 -11.19
N ILE A 97 -1.58 20.31 -10.71
CA ILE A 97 -1.67 20.04 -9.27
C ILE A 97 -0.28 19.69 -8.75
N HIS A 98 0.36 20.64 -8.08
CA HIS A 98 1.57 20.38 -7.29
C HIS A 98 1.14 19.77 -5.95
N THR A 99 1.25 18.45 -5.83
CA THR A 99 0.89 17.71 -4.61
C THR A 99 1.81 17.98 -3.43
N ASN A 100 2.98 18.60 -3.67
CA ASN A 100 4.06 18.86 -2.70
C ASN A 100 4.47 17.64 -1.86
N VAL A 101 4.14 16.45 -2.35
CA VAL A 101 4.46 15.15 -1.78
C VAL A 101 4.96 14.28 -2.91
N PHE A 102 6.19 13.80 -2.76
CA PHE A 102 6.88 12.88 -3.67
C PHE A 102 7.19 11.59 -2.93
N TRP A 103 7.35 10.49 -3.65
CA TRP A 103 7.74 9.23 -3.02
C TRP A 103 8.64 8.38 -3.91
N SER A 104 9.43 7.54 -3.24
CA SER A 104 10.29 6.55 -3.86
C SER A 104 10.35 5.30 -3.00
N VAL A 105 10.55 4.13 -3.62
CA VAL A 105 10.81 2.88 -2.91
C VAL A 105 12.20 2.40 -3.25
N SER A 106 13.01 2.15 -2.23
CA SER A 106 14.35 1.59 -2.37
C SER A 106 14.66 0.69 -1.17
N ALA A 107 15.28 -0.46 -1.42
CA ALA A 107 15.72 -1.40 -0.39
C ALA A 107 14.63 -1.75 0.66
N GLY A 108 13.38 -1.92 0.22
CA GLY A 108 12.26 -2.24 1.13
C GLY A 108 11.80 -1.08 2.00
N VAL A 109 12.14 0.17 1.65
CA VAL A 109 11.71 1.37 2.37
C VAL A 109 10.96 2.30 1.40
N LEU A 110 9.75 2.68 1.80
CA LEU A 110 9.01 3.78 1.19
C LEU A 110 9.49 5.09 1.84
N SER A 111 10.04 5.99 1.03
CA SER A 111 10.37 7.36 1.43
C SER A 111 9.33 8.31 0.89
N ILE A 112 8.66 9.07 1.76
CA ILE A 112 7.69 10.11 1.41
C ILE A 112 8.30 11.47 1.72
N VAL A 113 8.53 12.27 0.68
CA VAL A 113 9.13 13.60 0.77
C VAL A 113 8.04 14.65 0.69
N PHE A 114 7.86 15.40 1.76
CA PHE A 114 7.07 16.61 1.81
C PHE A 114 7.97 17.78 1.38
N SER A 115 7.65 18.44 0.26
CA SER A 115 8.42 19.57 -0.28
C SER A 115 7.84 20.94 0.10
N SER A 116 6.82 20.95 0.96
CA SER A 116 6.21 22.14 1.55
C SER A 116 5.54 21.77 2.87
N ILE A 117 4.87 22.73 3.53
CA ILE A 117 4.04 22.49 4.72
C ILE A 117 2.71 21.81 4.31
N THR A 118 2.81 20.63 3.71
CA THR A 118 1.68 19.71 3.54
C THR A 118 1.52 18.93 4.84
N PRO A 119 0.37 19.02 5.55
CA PRO A 119 0.24 18.51 6.92
C PRO A 119 0.48 17.02 7.10
N SER A 120 0.01 16.20 6.16
CA SER A 120 0.15 14.75 6.23
C SER A 120 -0.03 14.11 4.86
N ALA A 121 0.29 12.82 4.76
CA ALA A 121 0.03 12.00 3.59
C ALA A 121 -0.48 10.63 4.01
N SER A 122 -1.52 10.14 3.33
CA SER A 122 -1.93 8.75 3.38
C SER A 122 -1.11 7.93 2.39
N TYR A 123 -0.77 6.71 2.76
CA TYR A 123 -0.12 5.77 1.86
C TYR A 123 -0.82 4.41 1.88
N ALA A 124 -0.75 3.72 0.74
CA ALA A 124 -1.10 2.33 0.59
C ALA A 124 0.01 1.63 -0.21
N ILE A 125 0.36 0.43 0.22
CA ILE A 125 1.28 -0.46 -0.50
C ILE A 125 0.42 -1.59 -1.04
N ILE A 126 0.50 -1.80 -2.35
CA ILE A 126 -0.26 -2.80 -3.08
C ILE A 126 0.71 -3.87 -3.58
N ARG A 127 0.30 -5.13 -3.48
CA ARG A 127 1.03 -6.23 -4.15
C ARG A 127 0.82 -6.14 -5.66
N GLN A 128 1.90 -5.99 -6.43
CA GLN A 128 1.84 -6.05 -7.90
C GLN A 128 1.75 -7.50 -8.40
N GLU A 129 1.10 -7.70 -9.55
CA GLU A 129 1.21 -8.94 -10.31
C GLU A 129 2.66 -9.13 -10.76
N THR A 130 3.17 -10.38 -10.75
CA THR A 130 4.35 -10.69 -11.57
C THR A 130 4.00 -10.36 -13.03
N PRO A 131 4.89 -9.67 -13.78
CA PRO A 131 4.70 -9.43 -15.21
C PRO A 131 4.45 -10.72 -16.00
#